data_AF-A0A934S3V4-F1
#
_entry.id   AF-A0A934S3V4-F1
#
_cell.length_a   1.000
_cell.length_b   1.000
_cell.length_c   1.000
_cell.angle_alpha   90.00
_cell.angle_beta   90.00
_cell.angle_gamma   90.00
#
_symmetry.space_group_name_H-M   'P 1'
#
loop_
_entity.id
_entity.type
_entity.pdbx_description
1 polymer ?
#
loop_
_entity_poly.entity_id
_entity_poly.type
_entity_poly.pdbx_seq_one_letter_code
_entity_poly.pdbx_strand_id
1 'polypeptide(L)'
;MKTSTSFLSVIFIVLFAAASASAQPTGKPGLGVQALSDSRQKAAVKPVSRQAVLQRLAKNNPNAKLPVESPKPDWDATKFLDFINYEGEVTLVPKGSILFVPDQLQSNVSSAAAGKTIPWVEFIGKYRAVVETMEVTPEQASGVQPVDTNAFSTAIKTGRVIVAVIHGNPVSVQQPAAASAQK
;
A
#
# COMPACT_ATOMS: atom_id res chain seq x y z
N MET A 1 -48.98 -44.79 17.45
CA MET A 1 -49.76 -45.43 16.37
C MET A 1 -49.75 -44.50 15.16
N LYS A 2 -49.38 -45.07 13.99
CA LYS A 2 -49.59 -44.58 12.61
C LYS A 2 -48.74 -43.40 12.10
N THR A 3 -47.60 -43.82 11.56
CA THR A 3 -46.91 -43.38 10.35
C THR A 3 -47.77 -42.76 9.24
N SER A 4 -47.24 -41.74 8.54
CA SER A 4 -47.36 -41.68 7.08
C SER A 4 -46.23 -40.87 6.43
N THR A 5 -45.52 -41.57 5.56
CA THR A 5 -44.46 -41.19 4.61
C THR A 5 -45.02 -40.59 3.32
N SER A 6 -44.25 -39.67 2.71
CA SER A 6 -44.06 -39.43 1.25
C SER A 6 -43.15 -38.19 1.14
N PHE A 7 -41.86 -38.22 0.79
CA PHE A 7 -41.17 -38.73 -0.40
C PHE A 7 -41.82 -38.29 -1.72
N LEU A 8 -41.35 -37.18 -2.31
CA LEU A 8 -40.99 -37.08 -3.73
C LEU A 8 -40.39 -35.70 -4.07
N SER A 9 -39.27 -35.72 -4.82
CA SER A 9 -39.00 -34.88 -6.00
C SER A 9 -38.97 -33.34 -5.85
N VAL A 10 -37.96 -32.57 -6.27
CA VAL A 10 -36.91 -32.74 -7.28
C VAL A 10 -35.73 -31.85 -6.88
N ILE A 11 -34.54 -32.42 -6.81
CA ILE A 11 -33.28 -31.68 -6.79
C ILE A 11 -33.05 -31.15 -8.21
N PHE A 12 -33.19 -29.85 -8.42
CA PHE A 12 -32.76 -29.18 -9.65
C PHE A 12 -31.39 -28.54 -9.38
N ILE A 13 -30.32 -29.32 -9.53
CA ILE A 13 -28.97 -28.80 -9.63
C ILE A 13 -28.85 -28.18 -11.02
N VAL A 14 -29.07 -26.87 -11.12
CA VAL A 14 -28.65 -26.12 -12.30
C VAL A 14 -27.14 -25.91 -12.18
N LEU A 15 -26.40 -26.79 -12.84
CA LEU A 15 -24.97 -26.66 -13.07
C LEU A 15 -24.75 -25.51 -14.06
N PHE A 16 -24.68 -24.27 -13.59
CA PHE A 16 -24.24 -23.14 -14.41
C PHE A 16 -22.71 -23.22 -14.55
N ALA A 17 -22.25 -24.00 -15.53
CA ALA A 17 -20.91 -23.88 -16.06
C ALA A 17 -20.83 -22.54 -16.82
N ALA A 18 -20.61 -21.44 -16.09
CA ALA A 18 -20.17 -20.20 -16.69
C ALA A 18 -18.73 -20.44 -17.16
N ALA A 19 -18.61 -20.88 -18.42
CA ALA A 19 -17.36 -20.80 -19.15
C ALA A 19 -16.92 -19.33 -19.14
N SER A 20 -15.91 -19.02 -18.35
CA SER A 20 -15.17 -17.77 -18.44
C SER A 20 -14.53 -17.72 -19.82
N ALA A 21 -15.28 -17.20 -20.81
CA ALA A 21 -14.70 -16.66 -22.01
C ALA A 21 -13.85 -15.47 -21.57
N SER A 22 -12.54 -15.70 -21.44
CA SER A 22 -11.56 -14.63 -21.38
C SER A 22 -11.64 -13.87 -22.70
N ALA A 23 -12.46 -12.82 -22.72
CA ALA A 23 -12.40 -11.82 -23.77
C ALA A 23 -10.98 -11.23 -23.73
N GLN A 24 -10.11 -11.71 -24.62
CA GLN A 24 -8.83 -11.08 -24.87
C GLN A 24 -9.11 -9.63 -25.28
N PRO A 25 -8.44 -8.65 -24.66
CA PRO A 25 -8.60 -7.26 -25.06
C PRO A 25 -8.13 -7.12 -26.52
N THR A 26 -9.06 -6.95 -27.45
CA THR A 26 -8.78 -6.58 -28.85
C THR A 26 -8.45 -5.09 -29.01
N GLY A 27 -7.94 -4.46 -27.95
CA GLY A 27 -7.24 -3.20 -28.06
C GLY A 27 -5.85 -3.50 -28.59
N LYS A 28 -5.48 -2.92 -29.73
CA LYS A 28 -4.09 -2.96 -30.23
C LYS A 28 -3.19 -2.62 -29.05
N PRO A 29 -2.33 -3.54 -28.58
CA PRO A 29 -1.37 -3.20 -27.56
C PRO A 29 -0.59 -2.00 -28.08
N GLY A 30 -0.47 -0.94 -27.28
CA GLY A 30 0.55 0.07 -27.53
C GLY A 30 1.86 -0.65 -27.83
N LEU A 31 2.67 -0.08 -28.73
CA LEU A 31 3.78 -0.70 -29.47
C LEU A 31 4.67 -1.72 -28.72
N GLY A 32 4.68 -1.70 -27.38
CA GLY A 32 5.03 -2.85 -26.56
C GLY A 32 6.44 -3.36 -26.81
N VAL A 33 6.79 -4.50 -26.22
CA VAL A 33 8.09 -5.15 -26.48
C VAL A 33 8.30 -5.47 -27.97
N GLN A 34 7.23 -5.52 -28.78
CA GLN A 34 7.24 -5.81 -30.21
C GLN A 34 7.91 -4.70 -31.05
N ALA A 35 7.96 -3.46 -30.55
CA ALA A 35 8.68 -2.36 -31.20
C ALA A 35 10.19 -2.34 -30.89
N LEU A 36 10.65 -3.20 -29.98
CA LEU A 36 12.08 -3.40 -29.75
C LEU A 36 12.56 -4.43 -30.76
N SER A 37 13.53 -4.05 -31.61
CA SER A 37 14.18 -4.98 -32.53
C SER A 37 14.70 -6.22 -31.78
N ASP A 38 14.71 -7.40 -32.43
CA ASP A 38 15.21 -8.65 -31.85
C ASP A 38 16.63 -8.52 -31.24
N SER A 39 17.43 -7.60 -31.78
CA SER A 39 18.75 -7.23 -31.28
C SER A 39 18.74 -6.57 -29.89
N ARG A 40 17.69 -5.82 -29.56
CA ARG A 40 17.53 -5.16 -28.25
C ARG A 40 16.89 -6.10 -27.21
N GLN A 41 16.02 -7.01 -27.65
CA GLN A 41 15.46 -8.05 -26.77
C GLN A 41 16.51 -9.11 -26.36
N LYS A 42 17.44 -9.46 -27.26
CA LYS A 42 18.53 -10.41 -26.97
C LYS A 42 19.73 -9.81 -26.26
N ALA A 43 19.83 -8.48 -26.18
CA ALA A 43 20.85 -7.80 -25.39
C ALA A 43 20.45 -7.84 -23.90
N ALA A 44 20.50 -9.03 -23.30
CA ALA A 44 20.64 -9.14 -21.86
C ALA A 44 21.98 -8.50 -21.50
N VAL A 45 21.95 -7.19 -21.21
CA VAL A 45 23.11 -6.48 -20.69
C VAL A 45 23.42 -7.17 -19.37
N LYS A 46 24.41 -8.06 -19.39
CA LYS A 46 24.92 -8.68 -18.17
C LYS A 46 25.20 -7.54 -17.20
N PRO A 47 24.64 -7.54 -15.98
CA PRO A 47 24.89 -6.46 -15.04
C PRO A 47 26.39 -6.37 -14.82
N VAL A 48 27.01 -5.32 -15.36
CA VAL A 48 28.45 -5.08 -15.19
C VAL A 48 28.58 -4.52 -13.78
N SER A 49 29.35 -5.22 -12.94
CA SER A 49 29.59 -4.74 -11.59
C SER A 49 30.24 -3.36 -11.64
N ARG A 50 29.91 -2.51 -10.66
CA ARG A 50 30.51 -1.18 -10.52
C ARG A 50 32.04 -1.27 -10.50
N GLN A 51 32.59 -2.31 -9.87
CA GLN A 51 34.02 -2.58 -9.85
C GLN A 51 34.60 -2.76 -11.26
N ALA A 52 33.92 -3.51 -12.12
CA ALA A 52 34.35 -3.72 -13.50
C ALA A 52 34.26 -2.43 -14.34
N VAL A 53 33.29 -1.55 -14.06
CA VAL A 53 33.21 -0.22 -14.70
C VAL A 53 34.37 0.66 -14.23
N LEU A 54 34.66 0.69 -12.93
CA LEU A 54 35.77 1.46 -12.36
C LEU A 54 37.13 0.97 -12.88
N GLN A 55 37.33 -0.34 -13.00
CA GLN A 55 38.53 -0.92 -13.59
C GLN A 55 38.72 -0.52 -15.06
N ARG A 56 37.65 -0.47 -15.85
CA ARG A 56 37.69 0.00 -17.24
C ARG A 56 38.03 1.48 -17.33
N LEU A 57 37.47 2.30 -16.43
CA LEU A 57 37.75 3.74 -16.37
C LEU A 57 39.20 4.00 -15.99
N ALA A 58 39.72 3.33 -14.95
CA ALA A 58 41.11 3.44 -14.52
C ALA A 58 42.10 2.98 -15.60
N LYS A 59 41.75 1.93 -16.36
CA LYS A 59 42.57 1.42 -17.46
C LYS A 59 42.59 2.38 -18.66
N ASN A 60 41.45 3.00 -19.00
CA ASN A 60 41.32 3.83 -20.19
C ASN A 60 41.67 5.30 -19.95
N ASN A 61 41.63 5.77 -18.71
CA ASN A 61 42.02 7.13 -18.34
C ASN A 61 42.60 7.15 -16.91
N PRO A 62 43.92 6.99 -16.76
CA PRO A 62 44.57 6.93 -15.44
C PRO A 62 44.49 8.25 -14.64
N ASN A 63 44.16 9.37 -15.30
CA ASN A 63 43.96 10.68 -14.67
C ASN A 63 42.47 11.01 -14.43
N ALA A 64 41.56 10.10 -14.75
CA ALA A 64 40.15 10.31 -14.46
C ALA A 64 39.94 10.31 -12.94
N LYS A 65 39.46 11.45 -12.40
CA LYS A 65 38.91 11.48 -11.03
C LYS A 65 37.72 10.50 -11.00
N LEU A 66 37.91 9.37 -10.33
CA LEU A 66 36.81 8.45 -10.10
C LEU A 66 35.72 9.18 -9.30
N PRO A 67 34.43 8.92 -9.57
CA PRO A 67 33.36 9.46 -8.75
C PRO A 67 33.61 9.07 -7.29
N VAL A 68 33.84 10.06 -6.43
CA VAL A 68 33.91 9.85 -4.98
C VAL A 68 32.57 9.23 -4.59
N GLU A 69 32.63 8.07 -3.97
CA GLU A 69 31.43 7.42 -3.47
C GLU A 69 30.75 8.36 -2.49
N SER A 70 29.63 8.95 -2.89
CA SER A 70 28.80 9.72 -1.97
C SER A 70 28.42 8.77 -0.82
N PRO A 71 28.57 9.19 0.44
CA PRO A 71 28.14 8.37 1.55
C PRO A 71 26.69 7.97 1.29
N LYS A 72 26.41 6.66 1.35
CA LYS A 72 25.06 6.15 1.15
C LYS A 72 24.17 6.89 2.16
N PRO A 73 23.14 7.64 1.70
CA PRO A 73 22.30 8.36 2.64
C PRO A 73 21.71 7.36 3.64
N ASP A 74 21.76 7.71 4.93
CA ASP A 74 21.10 6.97 6.03
C ASP A 74 19.58 7.19 5.98
N TRP A 75 18.99 6.88 4.83
CA TRP A 75 17.55 6.91 4.68
C TRP A 75 17.01 5.61 5.24
N ASP A 76 16.24 5.73 6.31
CA ASP A 76 15.51 4.63 6.93
C ASP A 76 14.03 4.92 6.75
N ALA A 77 13.36 4.07 5.96
CA ALA A 77 11.94 4.21 5.67
C ALA A 77 11.08 4.11 6.94
N THR A 78 11.53 3.39 7.97
CA THR A 78 10.79 3.25 9.23
C THR A 78 10.66 4.58 9.98
N LYS A 79 11.51 5.57 9.69
CA LYS A 79 11.39 6.92 10.27
C LYS A 79 10.14 7.66 9.78
N PHE A 80 9.59 7.29 8.62
CA PHE A 80 8.52 8.01 7.93
C PHE A 80 7.22 7.21 7.82
N LEU A 81 7.20 5.97 8.30
CA LEU A 81 6.09 5.03 8.12
C LEU A 81 5.63 4.49 9.47
N ASP A 82 4.33 4.30 9.58
CA ASP A 82 3.70 3.46 10.60
C ASP A 82 3.08 2.22 9.92
N PHE A 83 2.89 1.16 10.70
CA PHE A 83 2.45 -0.13 10.21
C PHE A 83 1.15 -0.52 10.91
N ILE A 84 0.15 -0.96 10.14
CA ILE A 84 -1.09 -1.51 10.66
C ILE A 84 -1.09 -3.01 10.36
N ASN A 85 -1.04 -3.82 11.42
CA ASN A 85 -0.92 -5.27 11.37
C ASN A 85 -2.24 -5.90 11.81
N TYR A 86 -2.76 -6.85 11.04
CA TYR A 86 -3.96 -7.60 11.38
C TYR A 86 -3.91 -8.99 10.74
N GLU A 87 -4.22 -10.04 11.51
CA GLU A 87 -4.27 -11.43 11.01
C GLU A 87 -3.00 -11.89 10.24
N GLY A 88 -1.82 -11.46 10.70
CA GLY A 88 -0.54 -11.82 10.08
C GLY A 88 -0.20 -11.07 8.78
N GLU A 89 -1.05 -10.12 8.38
CA GLU A 89 -0.80 -9.21 7.27
C GLU A 89 -0.55 -7.78 7.77
N VAL A 90 0.23 -7.01 7.02
CA VAL A 90 0.61 -5.65 7.39
C VAL A 90 0.46 -4.71 6.20
N THR A 91 -0.03 -3.50 6.45
CA THR A 91 0.04 -2.41 5.48
C THR A 91 0.83 -1.25 6.04
N LEU A 92 1.46 -0.48 5.15
CA LEU A 92 2.25 0.69 5.52
C LEU A 92 1.43 1.95 5.27
N VAL A 93 1.51 2.89 6.21
CA VAL A 93 0.92 4.21 6.07
C VAL A 93 1.94 5.28 6.45
N PRO A 94 1.89 6.50 5.88
CA PRO A 94 2.76 7.58 6.29
C PRO A 94 2.60 7.91 7.77
N LYS A 95 3.70 8.25 8.43
CA LYS A 95 3.64 8.69 9.83
C LYS A 95 2.75 9.92 9.99
N GLY A 96 1.89 9.90 11.00
CA GLY A 96 0.90 10.97 11.22
C GLY A 96 -0.32 10.90 10.31
N SER A 97 -0.50 9.83 9.53
CA SER A 97 -1.77 9.55 8.84
C SER A 97 -2.79 8.89 9.75
N ILE A 98 -2.35 8.17 10.79
CA ILE A 98 -3.22 7.56 11.79
C ILE A 98 -3.64 8.65 12.77
N LEU A 99 -4.93 9.00 12.79
CA LEU A 99 -5.48 10.07 13.62
C LEU A 99 -5.95 9.57 14.98
N PHE A 100 -6.40 8.33 15.04
CA PHE A 100 -6.89 7.71 16.27
C PHE A 100 -6.73 6.20 16.22
N VAL A 101 -6.32 5.63 17.34
CA VAL A 101 -6.23 4.18 17.56
C VAL A 101 -7.05 3.85 18.80
N PRO A 102 -8.12 3.05 18.71
CA PRO A 102 -8.88 2.63 19.87
C PRO A 102 -8.03 1.69 20.74
N ASP A 103 -8.26 1.69 22.05
CA ASP A 103 -7.46 0.93 23.02
C ASP A 103 -7.33 -0.56 22.68
N GLN A 104 -8.39 -1.15 22.12
CA GLN A 104 -8.44 -2.55 21.72
C GLN A 104 -7.52 -2.89 20.53
N LEU A 105 -7.14 -1.90 19.72
CA LEU A 105 -6.33 -2.07 18.50
C LEU A 105 -4.94 -1.41 18.62
N GLN A 106 -4.52 -0.96 19.79
CA GLN A 106 -3.20 -0.36 19.97
C GLN A 106 -2.06 -1.32 19.59
N SER A 107 -2.21 -2.61 19.88
CA SER A 107 -1.22 -3.65 19.54
C SER A 107 -1.13 -3.92 18.04
N ASN A 108 -2.13 -3.50 17.25
CA ASN A 108 -2.15 -3.65 15.80
C ASN A 108 -1.31 -2.57 15.11
N VAL A 109 -1.02 -1.44 15.76
CA VAL A 109 -0.22 -0.36 15.19
C VAL A 109 1.20 -0.40 15.73
N SER A 110 2.19 -0.43 14.85
CA SER A 110 3.61 -0.52 15.21
C SER A 110 4.50 0.33 14.32
N SER A 111 5.72 0.62 14.78
CA SER A 111 6.75 1.29 13.96
C SER A 111 7.62 0.32 13.15
N ALA A 112 7.30 -0.98 13.17
CA ALA A 112 7.99 -2.01 12.42
C ALA A 112 6.99 -3.01 11.83
N ALA A 113 7.26 -3.50 10.62
CA ALA A 113 6.41 -4.49 9.97
C ALA A 113 6.42 -5.83 10.74
N ALA A 114 5.24 -6.37 11.01
CA ALA A 114 5.07 -7.70 11.60
C ALA A 114 4.09 -8.52 10.75
N GLY A 115 4.62 -9.24 9.75
CA GLY A 115 3.83 -10.15 8.91
C GLY A 115 4.04 -9.94 7.41
N LYS A 116 3.10 -10.44 6.62
CA LYS A 116 3.11 -10.31 5.16
C LYS A 116 2.62 -8.93 4.74
N THR A 117 3.48 -8.16 4.09
CA THR A 117 3.11 -6.84 3.56
C THR A 117 2.11 -6.95 2.42
N ILE A 118 0.99 -6.24 2.51
CA ILE A 118 -0.01 -6.11 1.46
C ILE A 118 -0.29 -4.63 1.11
N PRO A 119 -0.68 -4.33 -0.14
CA PRO A 119 -1.02 -2.97 -0.56
C PRO A 119 -2.19 -2.40 0.24
N TRP A 120 -2.17 -1.09 0.47
CA TRP A 120 -3.23 -0.37 1.20
C TRP A 120 -4.64 -0.69 0.69
N VAL A 121 -4.86 -0.63 -0.63
CA VAL A 121 -6.16 -0.89 -1.27
C VAL A 121 -6.66 -2.30 -0.97
N GLU A 122 -5.75 -3.28 -0.93
CA GLU A 122 -6.08 -4.67 -0.57
C GLU A 122 -6.41 -4.77 0.93
N PHE A 123 -5.61 -4.12 1.78
CA PHE A 123 -5.81 -4.10 3.23
C PHE A 123 -7.18 -3.53 3.62
N ILE A 124 -7.55 -2.36 3.09
CA ILE A 124 -8.87 -1.76 3.35
C ILE A 124 -10.00 -2.52 2.66
N GLY A 125 -9.72 -3.27 1.58
CA GLY A 125 -10.69 -4.17 0.98
C GLY A 125 -11.05 -5.33 1.92
N LYS A 126 -10.03 -5.90 2.57
CA LYS A 126 -10.13 -7.09 3.41
C LYS A 126 -10.55 -6.79 4.86
N TYR A 127 -10.04 -5.71 5.44
CA TYR A 127 -10.16 -5.39 6.86
C TYR A 127 -10.95 -4.11 7.15
N ARG A 128 -12.09 -3.91 6.46
CA ARG A 128 -12.99 -2.76 6.68
C ARG A 128 -13.53 -2.63 8.10
N ALA A 129 -13.55 -3.72 8.86
CA ALA A 129 -13.96 -3.71 10.26
C ALA A 129 -12.87 -3.15 11.20
N VAL A 130 -11.62 -3.05 10.73
CA VAL A 130 -10.45 -2.66 11.53
C VAL A 130 -10.07 -1.20 11.29
N VAL A 131 -10.20 -0.74 10.04
CA VAL A 131 -9.79 0.60 9.62
C VAL A 131 -10.97 1.36 9.07
N GLU A 132 -11.13 2.59 9.51
CA GLU A 132 -12.02 3.60 8.95
C GLU A 132 -11.17 4.68 8.26
N THR A 133 -11.53 5.01 7.03
CA THR A 133 -10.86 6.08 6.28
C THR A 133 -11.61 7.39 6.45
N MET A 134 -10.89 8.46 6.78
CA MET A 134 -11.46 9.80 6.88
C MET A 134 -10.83 10.70 5.83
N GLU A 135 -11.64 11.15 4.87
CA GLU A 135 -11.20 12.09 3.85
C GLU A 135 -10.86 13.44 4.47
N VAL A 136 -9.67 13.95 4.13
CA VAL A 136 -9.19 15.27 4.53
C VAL A 136 -8.89 16.10 3.29
N THR A 137 -9.02 17.40 3.42
CA THR A 137 -8.59 18.34 2.36
C THR A 137 -7.07 18.54 2.39
N PRO A 138 -6.44 18.96 1.29
CA PRO A 138 -5.02 19.33 1.28
C PRO A 138 -4.66 20.37 2.33
N GLU A 139 -5.54 21.35 2.57
CA GLU A 139 -5.37 22.40 3.58
C GLU A 139 -5.41 21.85 5.02
N GLN A 140 -6.22 20.81 5.25
CA GLN A 140 -6.25 20.11 6.53
C GLN A 140 -5.00 19.24 6.72
N ALA A 141 -4.59 18.51 5.68
CA ALA A 141 -3.38 17.68 5.72
C ALA A 141 -2.11 18.52 5.97
N SER A 142 -2.04 19.74 5.41
CA SER A 142 -0.95 20.68 5.65
C SER A 142 -1.04 21.43 6.98
N GLY A 143 -2.08 21.19 7.80
CA GLY A 143 -2.28 21.87 9.08
C GLY A 143 -2.68 23.34 8.98
N VAL A 144 -3.08 23.81 7.78
CA VAL A 144 -3.60 25.19 7.58
C VAL A 144 -5.00 25.32 8.15
N GLN A 145 -5.81 24.26 7.99
CA GLN A 145 -7.13 24.13 8.60
C GLN A 145 -7.15 22.97 9.59
N PRO A 146 -7.91 23.06 10.69
CA PRO A 146 -8.12 21.91 11.56
C PRO A 146 -8.96 20.85 10.84
N VAL A 147 -8.73 19.60 11.23
CA VAL A 147 -9.57 18.47 10.84
C VAL A 147 -11.00 18.70 11.36
N ASP A 148 -12.00 18.32 10.56
CA ASP A 148 -13.42 18.44 10.95
C ASP A 148 -13.71 17.61 12.21
N THR A 149 -14.02 18.30 13.30
CA THR A 149 -14.28 17.71 14.61
C THR A 149 -15.58 16.90 14.66
N ASN A 150 -16.58 17.25 13.84
CA ASN A 150 -17.85 16.51 13.79
C ASN A 150 -17.67 15.18 13.06
N ALA A 151 -16.98 15.20 11.92
CA ALA A 151 -16.60 13.98 11.20
C ALA A 151 -15.70 13.09 12.06
N PHE A 152 -14.69 13.67 12.71
CA PHE A 152 -13.76 12.94 13.56
C PHE A 152 -14.44 12.31 14.78
N SER A 153 -15.30 13.04 15.49
CA SER A 153 -16.04 12.50 16.64
C SER A 153 -17.03 11.40 16.26
N THR A 154 -17.57 11.43 15.04
CA THR A 154 -18.40 10.35 14.49
C THR A 154 -17.54 9.14 14.15
N ALA A 155 -16.38 9.36 13.54
CA ALA A 155 -15.45 8.30 13.17
C ALA A 155 -14.92 7.54 14.40
N ILE A 156 -14.57 8.24 15.49
CA ILE A 156 -14.10 7.60 16.75
C ILE A 156 -15.10 6.58 17.29
N LYS A 157 -16.41 6.85 17.18
CA LYS A 157 -17.48 5.97 17.68
C LYS A 157 -17.53 4.61 16.98
N THR A 158 -16.88 4.47 15.82
CA THR A 158 -16.83 3.20 15.09
C THR A 158 -15.95 2.14 15.79
N GLY A 159 -15.07 2.56 16.71
CA GLY A 159 -14.13 1.64 17.37
C GLY A 159 -13.06 1.08 16.43
N ARG A 160 -12.78 1.77 15.31
CA ARG A 160 -11.80 1.40 14.29
C ARG A 160 -10.59 2.32 14.35
N VAL A 161 -9.47 1.89 13.77
CA VAL A 161 -8.32 2.75 13.51
C VAL A 161 -8.72 3.80 12.47
N ILE A 162 -8.58 5.07 12.81
CA ILE A 162 -8.96 6.17 11.91
C ILE A 162 -7.73 6.64 11.15
N VAL A 163 -7.78 6.54 9.82
CA VAL A 163 -6.69 6.92 8.93
C VAL A 163 -7.12 8.07 8.03
N ALA A 164 -6.33 9.14 8.01
CA ALA A 164 -6.51 10.27 7.11
C ALA A 164 -6.17 9.87 5.67
N VAL A 165 -7.05 10.19 4.73
CA VAL A 165 -6.86 9.90 3.31
C VAL A 165 -7.19 11.10 2.43
N ILE A 166 -6.56 11.15 1.25
CA ILE A 166 -6.98 11.98 0.12
C ILE A 166 -7.25 11.04 -1.04
N HIS A 167 -8.49 11.04 -1.54
CA HIS A 167 -8.93 10.15 -2.62
C HIS A 167 -8.65 8.67 -2.31
N GLY A 168 -8.91 8.27 -1.07
CA GLY A 168 -8.68 6.91 -0.58
C GLY A 168 -7.23 6.51 -0.36
N ASN A 169 -6.25 7.41 -0.51
CA ASN A 169 -4.83 7.15 -0.25
C ASN A 169 -4.38 7.78 1.07
N PRO A 170 -3.66 7.05 1.95
CA PRO A 170 -3.21 7.57 3.23
C PRO A 170 -2.31 8.79 3.08
N VAL A 171 -2.58 9.84 3.86
CA VAL A 171 -1.79 11.07 3.87
C VAL A 171 -1.44 11.46 5.30
N SER A 172 -0.22 11.97 5.51
CA SER A 172 0.16 12.55 6.79
C SER A 172 -0.62 13.84 7.03
N VAL A 173 -1.17 13.98 8.24
CA VAL A 173 -1.81 15.23 8.67
C VAL A 173 -0.90 15.92 9.67
N GLN A 174 -0.54 17.17 9.37
CA GLN A 174 0.19 18.01 10.30
C GLN A 174 -0.77 18.57 11.35
N GLN A 175 -0.41 18.42 12.62
CA GLN A 175 -1.15 19.11 13.67
C GLN A 175 -0.92 20.63 13.55
N PRO A 176 -1.97 21.46 13.68
CA PRO A 176 -1.80 22.91 13.70
C PRO A 176 -0.82 23.33 14.78
N ALA A 177 0.12 24.23 14.45
CA ALA A 177 1.22 24.65 15.34
C ALA A 177 0.78 25.20 16.71
N ALA A 178 -0.50 25.55 16.89
CA ALA A 178 -1.07 26.06 18.13
C ALA A 178 -1.40 24.96 19.17
N ALA A 179 -1.51 23.68 18.76
CA ALA A 179 -1.90 22.59 19.65
C ALA A 179 -0.73 21.94 20.43
N SER A 180 0.52 22.27 20.09
CA SER A 180 1.72 21.74 20.75
C SER A 180 2.24 22.56 21.93
N ALA A 181 1.52 23.63 22.34
CA ALA A 181 1.95 24.56 23.40
C ALA A 181 1.34 24.29 24.80
N GLN A 182 0.68 23.15 25.01
CA GLN A 182 0.15 22.77 26.33
C GLN A 182 0.54 21.33 26.66
N LYS A 183 1.73 21.16 27.21
CA LYS A 183 2.06 20.01 28.06
C LYS A 183 2.93 20.48 29.21
#